data_AF-A0A2K2VXZ4-F1
#
_entry.id   AF-A0A2K2VXZ4-F1
#
_cell.length_a   1.000
_cell.length_b   1.000
_cell.length_c   1.000
_cell.angle_alpha   90.00
_cell.angle_beta   90.00
_cell.angle_gamma   90.00
#
_symmetry.space_group_name_H-M   'P 1'
#
loop_
_entity.id
_entity.type
_entity.pdbx_description
1 polymer ?
#
loop_
_entity_poly.entity_id
_entity_poly.type
_entity_poly.pdbx_seq_one_letter_code
_entity_poly.pdbx_strand_id
1 'polypeptide(L)'
;MKEKIRLTINGQEVEAEAGSTVLQVARQNDIYIPTLCYNEVLKPIESCRLCVVQVEGEPHFQASCGTEVQEGMVVTTDSEEIQQTRKLMLELLLKEHYGDCIAPCQLTCPAGIDIQGYLALISQGQYIEALKLIRERLPMPLSIGRVCPHFCEYKCNRNLVEEPININHLKRFVADYEMHSGKRNPPPLAEFSGRKVAIIGGGPAGLSAAHYLRRLGHGSTIFDAMPALGGMLRYGIPEYRLPKKILDWEIDGILELGNIEVKLGVKWGEDFTVESLRQEGYDAFLLAIGAWDTRKLGIVGEDLQGVWSGVDFLVDLTLDKPVEMGKN
;
A
#
# COMPACT_ATOMS: atom_id res chain seq x y z
N MET A 1 -34.92 2.68 -34.58
CA MET A 1 -34.10 1.73 -35.35
C MET A 1 -32.91 2.51 -35.85
N LYS A 2 -31.69 2.05 -35.55
CA LYS A 2 -30.49 2.71 -36.09
C LYS A 2 -30.44 2.49 -37.60
N GLU A 3 -29.94 3.49 -38.31
CA GLU A 3 -29.72 3.41 -39.75
C GLU A 3 -28.75 2.27 -40.05
N LYS A 4 -29.10 1.43 -41.02
CA LYS A 4 -28.23 0.34 -41.48
C LYS A 4 -27.36 0.87 -42.61
N ILE A 5 -26.07 0.61 -42.51
CA ILE A 5 -25.09 1.00 -43.50
C ILE A 5 -24.36 -0.23 -44.05
N ARG A 6 -23.88 -0.14 -45.28
CA ARG A 6 -23.12 -1.18 -45.96
C ARG A 6 -21.66 -0.79 -46.10
N LEU A 7 -20.80 -1.76 -45.88
CA LEU A 7 -19.36 -1.64 -46.03
C LEU A 7 -18.79 -2.96 -46.52
N THR A 8 -17.58 -2.92 -47.03
CA THR A 8 -16.87 -4.10 -47.51
C THR A 8 -15.67 -4.36 -46.61
N ILE A 9 -15.58 -5.57 -46.03
CA ILE A 9 -14.41 -5.99 -45.26
C ILE A 9 -13.80 -7.20 -45.95
N ASN A 10 -12.53 -7.10 -46.35
CA ASN A 10 -11.81 -8.15 -47.09
C ASN A 10 -12.57 -8.65 -48.34
N GLY A 11 -13.23 -7.74 -49.06
CA GLY A 11 -14.02 -8.07 -50.26
C GLY A 11 -15.42 -8.64 -50.01
N GLN A 12 -15.82 -8.87 -48.74
CA GLN A 12 -17.16 -9.28 -48.37
C GLN A 12 -18.01 -8.06 -47.99
N GLU A 13 -19.16 -7.89 -48.65
CA GLU A 13 -20.15 -6.87 -48.29
C GLU A 13 -20.87 -7.29 -47.00
N VAL A 14 -20.90 -6.38 -46.02
CA VAL A 14 -21.52 -6.60 -44.70
C VAL A 14 -22.42 -5.42 -44.34
N GLU A 15 -23.50 -5.69 -43.61
CA GLU A 15 -24.40 -4.67 -43.07
C GLU A 15 -24.07 -4.40 -41.59
N ALA A 16 -24.06 -3.14 -41.20
CA ALA A 16 -23.80 -2.70 -39.83
C ALA A 16 -24.79 -1.63 -39.37
N GLU A 17 -24.95 -1.49 -38.06
CA GLU A 17 -25.67 -0.34 -37.50
C GLU A 17 -24.76 0.90 -37.49
N ALA A 18 -25.29 2.05 -37.87
CA ALA A 18 -24.58 3.32 -37.78
C ALA A 18 -24.10 3.61 -36.34
N GLY A 19 -22.85 4.05 -36.21
CA GLY A 19 -22.17 4.32 -34.93
C GLY A 19 -21.49 3.10 -34.30
N SER A 20 -21.54 1.91 -34.94
CA SER A 20 -20.67 0.80 -34.56
C SER A 20 -19.23 1.04 -35.00
N THR A 21 -18.26 0.45 -34.29
CA THR A 21 -16.85 0.48 -34.70
C THR A 21 -16.51 -0.64 -35.68
N VAL A 22 -15.46 -0.45 -36.46
CA VAL A 22 -14.97 -1.47 -37.42
C VAL A 22 -14.70 -2.81 -36.70
N LEU A 23 -14.14 -2.78 -35.48
CA LEU A 23 -13.89 -3.98 -34.69
C LEU A 23 -15.18 -4.70 -34.29
N GLN A 24 -16.23 -3.95 -33.94
CA GLN A 24 -17.52 -4.53 -33.55
C GLN A 24 -18.19 -5.20 -34.75
N VAL A 25 -18.18 -4.55 -35.91
CA VAL A 25 -18.77 -5.08 -37.14
C VAL A 25 -18.00 -6.30 -37.65
N ALA A 26 -16.67 -6.27 -37.60
CA ALA A 26 -15.84 -7.41 -37.97
C ALA A 26 -16.17 -8.64 -37.12
N ARG A 27 -16.31 -8.48 -35.79
CA ARG A 27 -16.68 -9.57 -34.88
C ARG A 27 -18.08 -10.13 -35.15
N GLN A 28 -19.05 -9.29 -35.51
CA GLN A 28 -20.41 -9.75 -35.84
C GLN A 28 -20.48 -10.57 -37.13
N ASN A 29 -19.47 -10.45 -38.00
CA ASN A 29 -19.37 -11.16 -39.27
C ASN A 29 -18.21 -12.18 -39.27
N ASP A 30 -17.75 -12.60 -38.08
CA ASP A 30 -16.71 -13.62 -37.88
C ASP A 30 -15.34 -13.29 -38.51
N ILE A 31 -15.00 -12.00 -38.62
CA ILE A 31 -13.70 -11.49 -39.11
C ILE A 31 -12.80 -11.14 -37.91
N TYR A 32 -11.61 -11.75 -37.85
CA TYR A 32 -10.71 -11.62 -36.70
C TYR A 32 -9.77 -10.41 -36.79
N ILE A 33 -9.70 -9.64 -35.69
CA ILE A 33 -8.75 -8.53 -35.48
C ILE A 33 -8.22 -8.58 -34.03
N PRO A 34 -6.89 -8.59 -33.78
CA PRO A 34 -6.33 -8.73 -32.43
C PRO A 34 -6.36 -7.44 -31.62
N THR A 35 -6.53 -7.54 -30.29
CA THR A 35 -6.59 -6.39 -29.36
C THR A 35 -5.94 -6.70 -28.01
N LEU A 36 -5.26 -5.73 -27.37
CA LEU A 36 -4.70 -5.86 -26.01
C LEU A 36 -5.31 -4.90 -24.98
N CYS A 37 -5.62 -3.65 -25.35
CA CYS A 37 -6.13 -2.62 -24.44
C CYS A 37 -7.65 -2.35 -24.56
N TYR A 38 -8.37 -3.12 -25.39
CA TYR A 38 -9.79 -2.89 -25.65
C TYR A 38 -10.70 -3.57 -24.62
N ASN A 39 -11.75 -2.87 -24.20
CA ASN A 39 -12.81 -3.39 -23.34
C ASN A 39 -14.17 -2.87 -23.85
N GLU A 40 -15.19 -3.74 -23.93
CA GLU A 40 -16.49 -3.43 -24.51
C GLU A 40 -17.34 -2.42 -23.73
N VAL A 41 -17.07 -2.26 -22.42
CA VAL A 41 -17.81 -1.38 -21.51
C VAL A 41 -17.14 0.00 -21.39
N LEU A 42 -15.87 0.12 -21.81
CA LEU A 42 -15.10 1.35 -21.72
C LEU A 42 -14.98 2.03 -23.08
N LYS A 43 -14.82 3.35 -23.06
CA LYS A 43 -14.52 4.09 -24.30
C LYS A 43 -13.14 3.63 -24.82
N PRO A 44 -13.00 3.33 -26.13
CA PRO A 44 -11.73 2.91 -26.70
C PRO A 44 -10.64 3.96 -26.50
N ILE A 45 -9.46 3.50 -26.04
CA ILE A 45 -8.26 4.33 -25.82
C ILE A 45 -7.25 4.17 -26.96
N GLU A 46 -7.40 3.12 -27.78
CA GLU A 46 -6.61 2.86 -29.01
C GLU A 46 -5.09 2.71 -28.81
N SER A 47 -4.61 2.60 -27.57
CA SER A 47 -3.19 2.71 -27.22
C SER A 47 -2.34 1.50 -27.62
N CYS A 48 -2.86 0.27 -27.53
CA CYS A 48 -2.05 -0.91 -27.84
C CYS A 48 -1.74 -1.09 -29.34
N ARG A 49 -2.53 -0.44 -30.22
CA ARG A 49 -2.42 -0.47 -31.69
C ARG A 49 -2.38 -1.86 -32.33
N LEU A 50 -2.57 -2.96 -31.59
CA LEU A 50 -2.65 -4.31 -32.19
C LEU A 50 -3.86 -4.45 -33.13
N CYS A 51 -4.89 -3.63 -32.95
CA CYS A 51 -6.14 -3.66 -33.71
C CYS A 51 -6.12 -2.89 -35.04
N VAL A 52 -4.93 -2.51 -35.52
CA VAL A 52 -4.79 -1.69 -36.73
C VAL A 52 -5.36 -2.39 -37.97
N VAL A 53 -6.02 -1.63 -38.84
CA VAL A 53 -6.59 -2.03 -40.13
C VAL A 53 -6.31 -0.98 -41.20
N GLN A 54 -6.33 -1.36 -42.48
CA GLN A 54 -6.27 -0.40 -43.58
C GLN A 54 -7.69 -0.04 -44.02
N VAL A 55 -7.98 1.26 -44.06
CA VAL A 55 -9.21 1.81 -44.63
C VAL A 55 -8.85 2.44 -45.96
N GLU A 56 -9.59 2.14 -47.03
CA GLU A 56 -9.32 2.73 -48.34
C GLU A 56 -9.47 4.25 -48.32
N GLY A 57 -8.53 4.96 -48.95
CA GLY A 57 -8.47 6.42 -48.95
C GLY A 57 -7.76 7.03 -47.73
N GLU A 58 -7.55 6.26 -46.65
CA GLU A 58 -6.78 6.72 -45.50
C GLU A 58 -5.29 6.44 -45.67
N PRO A 59 -4.42 7.45 -45.50
CA PRO A 59 -2.98 7.30 -45.72
C PRO A 59 -2.27 6.48 -44.61
N HIS A 60 -2.94 6.21 -43.49
CA HIS A 60 -2.38 5.50 -42.34
C HIS A 60 -3.35 4.42 -41.83
N PHE A 61 -2.79 3.39 -41.18
CA PHE A 61 -3.60 2.38 -40.52
C PHE A 61 -4.42 2.95 -39.38
N GLN A 62 -5.69 2.55 -39.33
CA GLN A 62 -6.67 3.02 -38.35
C GLN A 62 -6.87 1.98 -37.25
N ALA A 63 -7.14 2.44 -36.03
CA ALA A 63 -7.46 1.53 -34.93
C ALA A 63 -8.92 1.10 -35.05
N SER A 64 -9.15 -0.15 -35.48
CA SER A 64 -10.52 -0.67 -35.66
C SER A 64 -11.38 -0.58 -34.41
N CYS A 65 -10.78 -0.57 -33.22
CA CYS A 65 -11.49 -0.54 -31.95
C CYS A 65 -12.18 0.80 -31.63
N GLY A 66 -11.74 1.91 -32.23
CA GLY A 66 -12.35 3.22 -32.07
C GLY A 66 -12.78 3.91 -33.38
N THR A 67 -12.45 3.34 -34.53
CA THR A 67 -12.90 3.85 -35.84
C THR A 67 -14.35 3.46 -36.08
N GLU A 68 -15.24 4.43 -36.26
CA GLU A 68 -16.65 4.22 -36.60
C GLU A 68 -16.84 3.86 -38.07
N VAL A 69 -17.78 2.95 -38.36
CA VAL A 69 -18.08 2.52 -39.74
C VAL A 69 -18.89 3.58 -40.50
N GLN A 70 -18.61 3.70 -41.80
CA GLN A 70 -19.29 4.64 -42.72
C GLN A 70 -19.83 3.89 -43.94
N GLU A 71 -20.87 4.42 -44.58
CA GLU A 71 -21.46 3.86 -45.80
C GLU A 71 -20.43 3.81 -46.92
N GLY A 72 -20.33 2.66 -47.59
CA GLY A 72 -19.38 2.42 -48.68
C GLY A 72 -17.93 2.26 -48.24
N MET A 73 -17.64 2.20 -46.93
CA MET A 73 -16.28 2.02 -46.44
C MET A 73 -15.71 0.67 -46.90
N VAL A 74 -14.43 0.66 -47.29
CA VAL A 74 -13.70 -0.56 -47.66
C VAL A 74 -12.53 -0.76 -46.69
N VAL A 75 -12.49 -1.92 -46.03
CA VAL A 75 -11.50 -2.23 -44.98
C VAL A 75 -10.77 -3.52 -45.29
N THR A 76 -9.45 -3.48 -45.19
CA THR A 76 -8.57 -4.65 -45.23
C THR A 76 -7.99 -4.89 -43.84
N THR A 77 -8.19 -6.10 -43.30
CA THR A 77 -7.80 -6.42 -41.91
C THR A 77 -6.52 -7.22 -41.80
N ASP A 78 -6.06 -7.78 -42.93
CA ASP A 78 -4.86 -8.60 -43.02
C ASP A 78 -4.10 -8.34 -44.32
N SER A 79 -2.83 -8.00 -44.17
CA SER A 79 -1.85 -7.82 -45.24
C SER A 79 -0.46 -7.99 -44.63
N GLU A 80 0.56 -8.21 -45.46
CA GLU A 80 1.93 -8.35 -44.97
C GLU A 80 2.37 -7.12 -44.13
N GLU A 81 1.99 -5.93 -44.56
CA GLU A 81 2.32 -4.66 -43.90
C GLU A 81 1.59 -4.52 -42.54
N ILE A 82 0.32 -4.95 -42.45
CA ILE A 82 -0.44 -4.96 -41.19
C ILE A 82 0.18 -5.95 -40.21
N GLN A 83 0.56 -7.14 -40.68
CA GLN A 83 1.19 -8.17 -39.84
C GLN A 83 2.53 -7.70 -39.28
N GLN A 84 3.38 -7.09 -40.13
CA GLN A 84 4.65 -6.51 -39.70
C GLN A 84 4.45 -5.39 -38.67
N THR A 85 3.45 -4.52 -38.90
CA THR A 85 3.13 -3.43 -37.96
C THR A 85 2.68 -3.97 -36.61
N ARG A 86 1.78 -4.96 -36.59
CA ARG A 86 1.31 -5.58 -35.34
C ARG A 86 2.44 -6.27 -34.58
N LYS A 87 3.30 -7.00 -35.31
CA LYS A 87 4.47 -7.67 -34.72
C LYS A 87 5.42 -6.64 -34.09
N LEU A 88 5.73 -5.56 -34.81
CA LEU A 88 6.53 -4.47 -34.27
C LEU A 88 5.91 -3.84 -33.02
N MET A 89 4.59 -3.57 -33.01
CA MET A 89 3.90 -3.01 -31.84
C MET A 89 3.95 -3.96 -30.64
N LEU A 90 3.75 -5.26 -30.85
CA LEU A 90 3.83 -6.26 -29.79
C LEU A 90 5.26 -6.42 -29.26
N GLU A 91 6.26 -6.43 -30.14
CA GLU A 91 7.66 -6.43 -29.75
C GLU A 91 8.03 -5.17 -28.96
N LEU A 92 7.51 -4.01 -29.35
CA LEU A 92 7.68 -2.77 -28.61
C LEU A 92 7.01 -2.83 -27.22
N LEU A 93 5.82 -3.42 -27.09
CA LEU A 93 5.12 -3.60 -25.81
C LEU A 93 5.83 -4.61 -24.89
N LEU A 94 6.25 -5.75 -25.44
CA LEU A 94 6.87 -6.84 -24.68
C LEU A 94 8.33 -6.55 -24.33
N LYS A 95 9.04 -5.77 -25.17
CA LYS A 95 10.36 -5.25 -24.83
C LYS A 95 10.32 -4.40 -23.55
N GLU A 96 9.16 -3.89 -23.15
CA GLU A 96 9.04 -3.01 -21.98
C GLU A 96 8.38 -3.66 -20.74
N HIS A 97 7.92 -4.91 -20.77
CA HIS A 97 7.17 -5.52 -19.64
C HIS A 97 7.88 -6.74 -19.00
N TYR A 98 8.90 -6.47 -18.18
CA TYR A 98 9.76 -7.49 -17.55
C TYR A 98 9.44 -7.87 -16.08
N GLY A 99 8.25 -7.58 -15.61
CA GLY A 99 7.83 -7.86 -14.24
C GLY A 99 6.68 -6.95 -13.91
N ASP A 100 5.75 -7.42 -13.07
CA ASP A 100 4.61 -6.61 -12.63
C ASP A 100 5.04 -5.17 -12.36
N CYS A 101 4.35 -4.16 -12.92
CA CYS A 101 4.67 -2.75 -12.65
C CYS A 101 4.68 -2.43 -11.13
N ILE A 102 4.06 -3.30 -10.33
CA ILE A 102 4.17 -3.37 -8.87
C ILE A 102 4.46 -4.81 -8.48
N ALA A 103 5.60 -5.10 -7.86
CA ALA A 103 5.94 -6.45 -7.45
C ALA A 103 4.94 -7.06 -6.45
N PRO A 104 4.77 -8.39 -6.46
CA PRO A 104 3.81 -9.08 -5.57
C PRO A 104 4.15 -8.89 -4.09
N CYS A 105 5.43 -8.73 -3.74
CA CYS A 105 5.84 -8.45 -2.37
C CYS A 105 5.31 -7.09 -1.89
N GLN A 106 5.24 -6.07 -2.76
CA GLN A 106 4.67 -4.77 -2.45
C GLN A 106 3.14 -4.85 -2.38
N LEU A 107 2.50 -5.58 -3.30
CA LEU A 107 1.05 -5.79 -3.29
C LEU A 107 0.55 -6.46 -2.00
N THR A 108 1.33 -7.37 -1.42
CA THR A 108 0.96 -8.02 -0.15
C THR A 108 1.39 -7.25 1.10
N CYS A 109 2.21 -6.21 0.95
CA CYS A 109 2.57 -5.36 2.09
C CYS A 109 1.38 -4.48 2.47
N PRO A 110 0.85 -4.56 3.70
CA PRO A 110 -0.28 -3.70 4.11
C PRO A 110 0.06 -2.20 4.07
N ALA A 111 1.35 -1.86 4.21
CA ALA A 111 1.83 -0.49 4.09
C ALA A 111 2.15 -0.08 2.63
N GLY A 112 2.15 -1.02 1.68
CA GLY A 112 2.49 -0.78 0.28
C GLY A 112 3.89 -0.21 0.07
N ILE A 113 4.86 -0.59 0.91
CA ILE A 113 6.26 -0.13 0.82
C ILE A 113 6.91 -0.61 -0.49
N ASP A 114 7.79 0.19 -1.08
CA ASP A 114 8.55 -0.17 -2.27
C ASP A 114 9.70 -1.14 -1.93
N ILE A 115 9.38 -2.43 -1.93
CA ILE A 115 10.32 -3.49 -1.57
C ILE A 115 11.42 -3.66 -2.62
N GLN A 116 11.08 -3.58 -3.91
CA GLN A 116 12.09 -3.70 -4.97
C GLN A 116 13.11 -2.57 -4.87
N GLY A 117 12.64 -1.33 -4.69
CA GLY A 117 13.47 -0.15 -4.57
C GLY A 117 14.41 -0.23 -3.37
N TYR A 118 13.91 -0.50 -2.16
CA TYR A 118 14.80 -0.50 -1.00
C TYR A 118 15.78 -1.68 -1.02
N LEU A 119 15.42 -2.84 -1.58
CA LEU A 119 16.34 -3.95 -1.74
C LEU A 119 17.46 -3.62 -2.74
N ALA A 120 17.12 -2.93 -3.84
CA ALA A 120 18.11 -2.46 -4.80
C ALA A 120 19.10 -1.48 -4.15
N LEU A 121 18.61 -0.53 -3.33
CA LEU A 121 19.45 0.39 -2.57
C LEU A 121 20.37 -0.34 -1.56
N ILE A 122 19.85 -1.35 -0.86
CA ILE A 122 20.65 -2.19 0.05
C ILE A 122 21.77 -2.91 -0.71
N SER A 123 21.48 -3.49 -1.89
CA SER A 123 22.48 -4.19 -2.70
C SER A 123 23.65 -3.30 -3.15
N GLN A 124 23.42 -1.98 -3.22
CA GLN A 124 24.41 -0.98 -3.57
C GLN A 124 25.12 -0.35 -2.35
N GLY A 125 24.84 -0.84 -1.13
CA GLY A 125 25.38 -0.28 0.11
C GLY A 125 24.74 1.04 0.55
N GLN A 126 23.66 1.48 -0.09
CA GLN A 126 22.99 2.76 0.17
C GLN A 126 21.94 2.63 1.30
N TYR A 127 22.37 2.23 2.49
CA TYR A 127 21.46 1.85 3.59
C TYR A 127 20.58 2.99 4.10
N ILE A 128 21.11 4.22 4.15
CA ILE A 128 20.35 5.39 4.60
C ILE A 128 19.25 5.75 3.57
N GLU A 129 19.54 5.65 2.28
CA GLU A 129 18.53 5.90 1.24
C GLU A 129 17.45 4.81 1.22
N ALA A 130 17.85 3.55 1.43
CA ALA A 130 16.90 2.44 1.60
C ALA A 130 15.94 2.70 2.78
N LEU A 131 16.48 3.16 3.91
CA LEU A 131 15.68 3.48 5.09
C LEU A 131 14.73 4.67 4.86
N LYS A 132 15.19 5.72 4.15
CA LYS A 132 14.33 6.84 3.76
C LYS A 132 13.16 6.37 2.89
N LEU A 133 13.42 5.52 1.90
CA LEU A 133 12.38 4.95 1.03
C LEU A 133 11.36 4.12 1.83
N ILE A 134 11.82 3.29 2.76
CA ILE A 134 10.93 2.53 3.67
C ILE A 134 10.04 3.49 4.47
N ARG A 135 10.62 4.56 5.03
CA ARG A 135 9.93 5.55 5.87
C ARG A 135 8.93 6.43 5.12
N GLU A 136 8.92 6.41 3.79
CA GLU A 136 7.83 7.05 3.04
C GLU A 136 6.47 6.47 3.43
N ARG A 137 6.42 5.14 3.60
CA ARG A 137 5.19 4.38 3.86
C ARG A 137 5.16 3.68 5.23
N LEU A 138 6.30 3.57 5.93
CA LEU A 138 6.41 2.84 7.19
C LEU A 138 7.25 3.62 8.23
N PRO A 139 6.62 4.36 9.16
CA PRO A 139 7.34 5.22 10.10
C PRO A 139 8.12 4.45 11.18
N MET A 140 7.77 3.19 11.44
CA MET A 140 8.35 2.36 12.51
C MET A 140 9.06 1.09 11.99
N PRO A 141 10.14 1.22 11.19
CA PRO A 141 10.82 0.07 10.60
C PRO A 141 11.62 -0.79 11.59
N LEU A 142 12.07 -0.27 12.75
CA LEU A 142 12.75 -1.05 13.79
C LEU A 142 11.80 -2.04 14.46
N SER A 143 10.62 -1.57 14.87
CA SER A 143 9.59 -2.44 15.48
C SER A 143 9.06 -3.42 14.45
N ILE A 144 8.65 -2.92 13.27
CA ILE A 144 8.04 -3.74 12.23
C ILE A 144 9.07 -4.68 11.59
N GLY A 145 10.37 -4.38 11.64
CA GLY A 145 11.45 -5.32 11.28
C GLY A 145 11.59 -6.51 12.25
N ARG A 146 10.97 -6.47 13.43
CA ARG A 146 11.04 -7.55 14.44
C ARG A 146 9.75 -8.33 14.59
N VAL A 147 8.61 -7.67 14.37
CA VAL A 147 7.30 -8.25 14.70
C VAL A 147 6.39 -8.50 13.50
N CYS A 148 6.79 -8.08 12.30
CA CYS A 148 6.05 -8.34 11.06
C CYS A 148 5.90 -9.85 10.81
N PRO A 149 4.77 -10.31 10.25
CA PRO A 149 4.60 -11.69 9.79
C PRO A 149 5.12 -11.96 8.36
N HIS A 150 5.73 -10.96 7.71
CA HIS A 150 6.42 -11.06 6.42
C HIS A 150 5.53 -11.50 5.23
N PHE A 151 4.34 -10.90 5.08
CA PHE A 151 3.44 -11.20 3.95
C PHE A 151 4.09 -11.05 2.57
N CYS A 152 5.07 -10.17 2.46
CA CYS A 152 5.88 -9.95 1.28
C CYS A 152 6.71 -11.18 0.85
N GLU A 153 7.16 -11.99 1.81
CA GLU A 153 7.99 -13.16 1.56
C GLU A 153 7.13 -14.34 1.07
N TYR A 154 5.90 -14.49 1.56
CA TYR A 154 4.97 -15.54 1.11
C TYR A 154 4.60 -15.47 -0.39
N LYS A 155 4.61 -14.27 -0.98
CA LYS A 155 4.30 -14.05 -2.41
C LYS A 155 5.52 -13.60 -3.21
N CYS A 156 6.73 -13.75 -2.69
CA CYS A 156 7.94 -13.42 -3.43
C CYS A 156 8.05 -14.28 -4.70
N ASN A 157 8.31 -13.67 -5.87
CA ASN A 157 8.51 -14.42 -7.12
C ASN A 157 9.69 -15.40 -7.03
N ARG A 158 10.65 -15.15 -6.13
CA ARG A 158 11.79 -16.05 -5.93
C ARG A 158 11.39 -17.43 -5.40
N ASN A 159 10.23 -17.55 -4.75
CA ASN A 159 9.65 -18.84 -4.38
C ASN A 159 9.40 -19.77 -5.59
N LEU A 160 9.32 -19.23 -6.82
CA LEU A 160 9.17 -20.02 -8.05
C LEU A 160 10.47 -20.67 -8.51
N VAL A 161 11.61 -20.24 -7.96
CA VAL A 161 12.94 -20.73 -8.32
C VAL A 161 13.58 -21.43 -7.12
N GLU A 162 13.60 -20.79 -5.96
CA GLU A 162 14.19 -21.29 -4.72
C GLU A 162 13.42 -20.74 -3.50
N GLU A 163 14.09 -20.11 -2.54
CA GLU A 163 13.51 -19.52 -1.34
C GLU A 163 13.22 -18.02 -1.51
N PRO A 164 12.33 -17.43 -0.70
CA PRO A 164 12.04 -16.00 -0.81
C PRO A 164 13.25 -15.18 -0.35
N ILE A 165 13.32 -13.94 -0.85
CA ILE A 165 14.27 -12.99 -0.28
C ILE A 165 13.92 -12.75 1.20
N ASN A 166 14.93 -12.62 2.07
CA ASN A 166 14.75 -12.27 3.47
C ASN A 166 14.47 -10.77 3.66
N ILE A 167 13.33 -10.35 3.09
CA ILE A 167 12.85 -8.97 2.97
C ILE A 167 12.74 -8.30 4.33
N ASN A 168 12.22 -9.02 5.34
CA ASN A 168 12.03 -8.45 6.66
C ASN A 168 13.35 -8.23 7.42
N HIS A 169 14.29 -9.18 7.36
CA HIS A 169 15.58 -8.98 8.03
C HIS A 169 16.40 -7.89 7.33
N LEU A 170 16.29 -7.73 6.01
CA LEU A 170 16.95 -6.63 5.30
C LEU A 170 16.40 -5.25 5.70
N LYS A 171 15.08 -5.13 5.87
CA LYS A 171 14.44 -3.94 6.45
C LYS A 171 14.91 -3.70 7.90
N ARG A 172 14.95 -4.75 8.73
CA ARG A 172 15.47 -4.65 10.10
C ARG A 172 16.92 -4.19 10.11
N PHE A 173 17.76 -4.76 9.24
CA PHE A 173 19.18 -4.46 9.14
C PHE A 173 19.41 -2.96 8.87
N VAL A 174 18.74 -2.36 7.90
CA VAL A 174 18.92 -0.92 7.62
C VAL A 174 18.39 -0.02 8.72
N ALA A 175 17.32 -0.43 9.40
CA ALA A 175 16.81 0.31 10.56
C ALA A 175 17.78 0.23 11.74
N ASP A 176 18.33 -0.95 12.01
CA ASP A 176 19.36 -1.17 13.03
C ASP A 176 20.66 -0.43 12.66
N TYR A 177 21.01 -0.33 11.39
CA TYR A 177 22.18 0.42 10.91
C TYR A 177 22.10 1.89 11.31
N GLU A 178 20.95 2.54 11.12
CA GLU A 178 20.76 3.92 11.57
C GLU A 178 20.89 4.05 13.09
N MET A 179 20.20 3.18 13.85
CA MET A 179 20.23 3.22 15.31
C MET A 179 21.67 3.11 15.85
N HIS A 180 22.48 2.21 15.29
CA HIS A 180 23.89 2.04 15.71
C HIS A 180 24.83 3.12 15.19
N SER A 181 24.45 3.87 14.15
CA SER A 181 25.25 5.00 13.65
C SER A 181 25.28 6.20 14.62
N GLY A 182 24.35 6.25 15.59
CA GLY A 182 24.19 7.37 16.52
C GLY A 182 23.60 8.64 15.87
N LYS A 183 23.23 8.58 14.59
CA LYS A 183 22.66 9.70 13.84
C LYS A 183 21.31 9.33 13.24
N ARG A 184 20.27 10.08 13.60
CA ARG A 184 18.95 9.98 12.97
C ARG A 184 18.91 10.67 11.62
N ASN A 185 18.11 10.11 10.71
CA ASN A 185 17.81 10.68 9.40
C ASN A 185 16.29 10.95 9.34
N PRO A 186 15.84 12.10 9.88
CA PRO A 186 14.43 12.43 9.87
C PRO A 186 13.94 12.68 8.43
N PRO A 187 12.65 12.39 8.13
CA PRO A 187 12.05 12.73 6.86
C PRO A 187 11.97 14.26 6.67
N PRO A 188 11.83 14.75 5.43
CA PRO A 188 11.54 16.15 5.19
C PRO A 188 10.21 16.54 5.84
N LEU A 189 10.17 17.75 6.39
CA LEU A 189 9.01 18.31 7.07
C LEU A 189 8.50 19.52 6.30
N ALA A 190 7.19 19.58 6.05
CA ALA A 190 6.58 20.80 5.54
C ALA A 190 6.60 21.91 6.60
N GLU A 191 6.43 23.15 6.12
CA GLU A 191 6.30 24.33 6.97
C GLU A 191 5.16 24.14 7.98
N PHE A 192 5.35 24.69 9.17
CA PHE A 192 4.38 24.53 10.23
C PHE A 192 3.12 25.35 9.94
N SER A 193 2.01 24.65 9.79
CA SER A 193 0.70 25.20 9.47
C SER A 193 0.01 25.94 10.64
N GLY A 194 0.54 25.83 11.86
CA GLY A 194 -0.12 26.33 13.08
C GLY A 194 -1.27 25.44 13.59
N ARG A 195 -1.72 24.44 12.82
CA ARG A 195 -2.83 23.56 13.20
C ARG A 195 -2.39 22.43 14.12
N LYS A 196 -3.28 22.03 15.04
CA LYS A 196 -3.01 20.97 16.03
C LYS A 196 -4.10 19.90 16.02
N VAL A 197 -3.67 18.63 16.01
CA VAL A 197 -4.54 17.44 16.06
C VAL A 197 -4.41 16.72 17.40
N ALA A 198 -5.53 16.37 18.02
CA ALA A 198 -5.52 15.51 19.20
C ALA A 198 -5.55 14.03 18.77
N ILE A 199 -4.54 13.26 19.19
CA ILE A 199 -4.44 11.83 18.93
C ILE A 199 -4.74 11.10 20.25
N ILE A 200 -5.83 10.34 20.29
CA ILE A 200 -6.29 9.62 21.48
C ILE A 200 -5.81 8.16 21.37
N GLY A 201 -4.70 7.85 22.00
CA GLY A 201 -4.01 6.55 21.97
C GLY A 201 -2.63 6.67 21.32
N GLY A 202 -1.58 6.35 22.08
CA GLY A 202 -0.17 6.39 21.73
C GLY A 202 0.39 5.06 21.23
N GLY A 203 -0.46 4.19 20.70
CA GLY A 203 -0.06 2.94 20.04
C GLY A 203 0.46 3.15 18.61
N PRO A 204 0.63 2.07 17.84
CA PRO A 204 1.19 2.12 16.47
C PRO A 204 0.44 3.07 15.54
N ALA A 205 -0.89 3.08 15.60
CA ALA A 205 -1.73 3.95 14.80
C ALA A 205 -1.52 5.44 15.15
N GLY A 206 -1.51 5.76 16.45
CA GLY A 206 -1.31 7.13 16.92
C GLY A 206 0.08 7.67 16.62
N LEU A 207 1.13 6.87 16.85
CA LEU A 207 2.51 7.21 16.52
C LEU A 207 2.72 7.41 15.01
N SER A 208 2.14 6.52 14.20
CA SER A 208 2.15 6.64 12.74
C SER A 208 1.44 7.92 12.29
N ALA A 209 0.29 8.25 12.88
CA ALA A 209 -0.43 9.47 12.57
C ALA A 209 0.37 10.73 12.95
N ALA A 210 0.97 10.76 14.15
CA ALA A 210 1.82 11.87 14.59
C ALA A 210 2.99 12.11 13.62
N HIS A 211 3.64 11.03 13.16
CA HIS A 211 4.70 11.10 12.16
C HIS A 211 4.22 11.75 10.85
N TYR A 212 3.11 11.28 10.28
CA TYR A 212 2.60 11.80 9.01
C TYR A 212 2.05 13.23 9.12
N LEU A 213 1.31 13.52 10.19
CA LEU A 213 0.83 14.87 10.49
C LEU A 213 1.99 15.85 10.55
N ARG A 214 3.07 15.46 11.25
CA ARG A 214 4.24 16.32 11.34
C ARG A 214 4.94 16.52 10.00
N ARG A 215 5.08 15.47 9.18
CA ARG A 215 5.60 15.60 7.80
C ARG A 215 4.77 16.55 6.94
N LEU A 216 3.45 16.55 7.11
CA LEU A 216 2.51 17.42 6.41
C LEU A 216 2.43 18.85 7.00
N GLY A 217 3.20 19.15 8.05
CA GLY A 217 3.26 20.50 8.63
C GLY A 217 2.27 20.75 9.77
N HIS A 218 1.60 19.72 10.28
CA HIS A 218 0.65 19.84 11.39
C HIS A 218 1.28 19.39 12.71
N GLY A 219 0.90 20.05 13.80
CA GLY A 219 1.26 19.64 15.15
C GLY A 219 0.28 18.60 15.68
N SER A 220 0.67 17.88 16.74
CA SER A 220 -0.23 16.98 17.42
C SER A 220 0.03 16.89 18.91
N THR A 221 -0.99 16.49 19.67
CA THR A 221 -0.84 16.05 21.06
C THR A 221 -1.35 14.62 21.17
N ILE A 222 -0.50 13.72 21.65
CA ILE A 222 -0.84 12.32 21.91
C ILE A 222 -1.29 12.18 23.36
N PHE A 223 -2.53 11.72 23.55
CA PHE A 223 -3.12 11.41 24.85
C PHE A 223 -3.14 9.90 25.01
N ASP A 224 -2.50 9.36 26.04
CA ASP A 224 -2.50 7.92 26.31
C ASP A 224 -2.84 7.64 27.78
N ALA A 225 -3.65 6.61 28.02
CA ALA A 225 -4.02 6.17 29.36
C ALA A 225 -2.88 5.43 30.06
N MET A 226 -1.94 4.88 29.29
CA MET A 226 -0.81 4.11 29.78
C MET A 226 0.35 5.02 30.20
N PRO A 227 1.23 4.56 31.11
CA PRO A 227 2.36 5.35 31.60
C PRO A 227 3.49 5.55 30.57
N ALA A 228 3.44 4.88 29.42
CA ALA A 228 4.40 5.04 28.33
C ALA A 228 3.77 4.75 26.96
N LEU A 229 4.27 5.41 25.91
CA LEU A 229 3.80 5.24 24.52
C LEU A 229 4.19 3.87 23.94
N GLY A 230 3.51 3.45 22.88
CA GLY A 230 3.80 2.23 22.12
C GLY A 230 2.63 1.24 22.10
N GLY A 231 1.63 1.41 22.95
CA GLY A 231 0.44 0.54 23.02
C GLY A 231 0.83 -0.94 23.04
N MET A 232 0.16 -1.77 22.22
CA MET A 232 0.43 -3.21 22.18
C MET A 232 1.88 -3.59 21.78
N LEU A 233 2.64 -2.72 21.11
CA LEU A 233 4.08 -2.98 20.88
C LEU A 233 4.87 -2.99 22.20
N ARG A 234 4.48 -2.14 23.15
CA ARG A 234 5.09 -2.10 24.48
C ARG A 234 4.50 -3.19 25.37
N TYR A 235 3.18 -3.18 25.52
CA TYR A 235 2.47 -3.91 26.57
C TYR A 235 2.01 -5.32 26.18
N GLY A 236 2.01 -5.66 24.89
CA GLY A 236 1.57 -6.97 24.39
C GLY A 236 2.67 -7.81 23.75
N ILE A 237 3.84 -7.25 23.46
CA ILE A 237 4.95 -7.99 22.84
C ILE A 237 6.08 -8.18 23.86
N PRO A 238 6.51 -9.42 24.16
CA PRO A 238 7.59 -9.66 25.13
C PRO A 238 8.95 -9.04 24.76
N GLU A 239 9.79 -8.82 25.77
CA GLU A 239 11.11 -8.19 25.64
C GLU A 239 12.05 -8.91 24.65
N TYR A 240 12.02 -10.26 24.63
CA TYR A 240 12.85 -11.04 23.71
C TYR A 240 12.45 -10.91 22.23
N ARG A 241 11.22 -10.46 21.94
CA ARG A 241 10.75 -10.21 20.56
C ARG A 241 10.93 -8.76 20.14
N LEU A 242 10.55 -7.82 21.00
CA LEU A 242 10.69 -6.39 20.76
C LEU A 242 11.22 -5.71 22.03
N PRO A 243 12.56 -5.52 22.11
CA PRO A 243 13.20 -4.89 23.27
C PRO A 243 12.73 -3.45 23.46
N LYS A 244 12.44 -3.06 24.71
CA LYS A 244 11.80 -1.75 24.97
C LYS A 244 12.71 -0.59 24.61
N LYS A 245 14.02 -0.73 24.84
CA LYS A 245 15.02 0.26 24.44
C LYS A 245 15.00 0.58 22.94
N ILE A 246 14.69 -0.41 22.10
CA ILE A 246 14.61 -0.23 20.65
C ILE A 246 13.32 0.50 20.27
N LEU A 247 12.21 0.12 20.91
CA LEU A 247 10.93 0.79 20.75
C LEU A 247 11.00 2.26 21.23
N ASP A 248 11.63 2.51 22.37
CA ASP A 248 11.85 3.85 22.93
C ASP A 248 12.63 4.71 21.94
N TRP A 249 13.76 4.20 21.43
CA TRP A 249 14.55 4.91 20.44
C TRP A 249 13.75 5.25 19.18
N GLU A 250 12.88 4.34 18.71
CA GLU A 250 12.03 4.58 17.54
C GLU A 250 10.94 5.62 17.81
N ILE A 251 10.29 5.58 18.97
CA ILE A 251 9.28 6.55 19.40
C ILE A 251 9.90 7.93 19.54
N ASP A 252 11.05 8.02 20.20
CA ASP A 252 11.78 9.29 20.38
C ASP A 252 12.09 9.93 19.02
N GLY A 253 12.48 9.12 18.02
CA GLY A 253 12.72 9.62 16.66
C GLY A 253 11.48 10.22 15.98
N ILE A 254 10.27 9.79 16.37
CA ILE A 254 9.02 10.40 15.91
C ILE A 254 8.76 11.70 16.68
N LEU A 255 8.92 11.71 18.00
CA LEU A 255 8.68 12.89 18.84
C LEU A 255 9.66 14.03 18.52
N GLU A 256 10.92 13.70 18.23
CA GLU A 256 11.99 14.63 17.84
C GLU A 256 11.72 15.36 16.51
N LEU A 257 10.70 14.96 15.72
CA LEU A 257 10.26 15.73 14.54
C LEU A 257 9.65 17.10 14.93
N GLY A 258 9.39 17.32 16.22
CA GLY A 258 8.93 18.57 16.80
C GLY A 258 7.43 18.78 16.67
N ASN A 259 6.88 19.70 17.47
CA ASN A 259 5.44 20.01 17.52
C ASN A 259 4.55 18.78 17.78
N ILE A 260 5.09 17.78 18.50
CA ILE A 260 4.36 16.62 18.99
C ILE A 260 4.47 16.65 20.51
N GLU A 261 3.34 16.88 21.17
CA GLU A 261 3.22 16.87 22.62
C GLU A 261 2.69 15.52 23.09
N VAL A 262 3.00 15.12 24.33
CA VAL A 262 2.57 13.84 24.90
C VAL A 262 1.97 14.08 26.28
N LYS A 263 0.77 13.54 26.52
CA LYS A 263 0.09 13.50 27.81
C LYS A 263 -0.19 12.03 28.14
N LEU A 264 0.51 11.51 29.15
CA LEU A 264 0.40 10.11 29.60
C LEU A 264 -0.44 10.02 30.86
N GLY A 265 -0.97 8.83 31.15
CA GLY A 265 -1.81 8.59 32.32
C GLY A 265 -3.16 9.33 32.28
N VAL A 266 -3.64 9.70 31.09
CA VAL A 266 -4.93 10.39 30.89
C VAL A 266 -5.84 9.55 30.01
N LYS A 267 -7.05 9.30 30.49
CA LYS A 267 -7.99 8.37 29.88
C LYS A 267 -9.19 9.10 29.29
N TRP A 268 -9.41 8.88 27.99
CA TRP A 268 -10.58 9.39 27.29
C TRP A 268 -11.87 8.82 27.89
N GLY A 269 -12.86 9.71 28.11
CA GLY A 269 -14.12 9.37 28.76
C GLY A 269 -14.12 9.51 30.28
N GLU A 270 -12.95 9.63 30.90
CA GLU A 270 -12.80 9.87 32.35
C GLU A 270 -12.16 11.24 32.61
N ASP A 271 -10.96 11.49 32.06
CA ASP A 271 -10.21 12.73 32.30
C ASP A 271 -10.52 13.83 31.28
N PHE A 272 -10.91 13.45 30.07
CA PHE A 272 -11.23 14.39 28.99
C PHE A 272 -12.24 13.80 27.99
N THR A 273 -12.86 14.69 27.21
CA THR A 273 -13.79 14.34 26.13
C THR A 273 -13.36 15.00 24.83
N VAL A 274 -13.93 14.57 23.70
CA VAL A 274 -13.69 15.25 22.40
C VAL A 274 -14.16 16.71 22.46
N GLU A 275 -15.23 16.98 23.20
CA GLU A 275 -15.77 18.33 23.35
C GLU A 275 -14.83 19.24 24.17
N SER A 276 -14.25 18.74 25.27
CA SER A 276 -13.26 19.51 26.03
C SER A 276 -12.02 19.81 25.19
N LEU A 277 -11.54 18.83 24.41
CA LEU A 277 -10.42 19.05 23.48
C LEU A 277 -10.78 20.05 22.38
N ARG A 278 -12.01 20.04 21.86
CA ARG A 278 -12.46 21.07 20.91
C ARG A 278 -12.39 22.46 21.52
N GLN A 279 -12.80 22.61 22.78
CA GLN A 279 -12.75 23.88 23.52
C GLN A 279 -11.30 24.32 23.82
N GLU A 280 -10.37 23.37 23.97
CA GLU A 280 -8.92 23.64 24.06
C GLU A 280 -8.30 24.07 22.71
N GLY A 281 -9.06 24.05 21.61
CA GLY A 281 -8.65 24.59 20.31
C GLY A 281 -8.02 23.58 19.35
N TYR A 282 -8.22 22.28 19.55
CA TYR A 282 -7.79 21.26 18.59
C TYR A 282 -8.68 21.26 17.32
N ASP A 283 -8.05 21.21 16.15
CA ASP A 283 -8.74 21.29 14.84
C ASP A 283 -9.37 19.94 14.42
N ALA A 284 -8.73 18.84 14.81
CA ALA A 284 -9.13 17.48 14.45
C ALA A 284 -8.77 16.48 15.54
N PHE A 285 -9.42 15.31 15.50
CA PHE A 285 -9.30 14.26 16.50
C PHE A 285 -9.10 12.91 15.80
N LEU A 286 -8.14 12.13 16.27
CA LEU A 286 -7.93 10.75 15.84
C LEU A 286 -8.14 9.82 17.03
N LEU A 287 -9.09 8.90 16.93
CA LEU A 287 -9.27 7.83 17.91
C LEU A 287 -8.40 6.62 17.53
N ALA A 288 -7.36 6.36 18.32
CA ALA A 288 -6.34 5.33 18.11
C ALA A 288 -6.11 4.47 19.37
N ILE A 289 -7.17 4.29 20.19
CA ILE A 289 -7.10 3.60 21.49
C ILE A 289 -6.84 2.10 21.38
N GLY A 290 -7.14 1.47 20.25
CA GLY A 290 -7.00 0.03 20.05
C GLY A 290 -8.03 -0.80 20.84
N ALA A 291 -7.81 -2.12 20.90
CA ALA A 291 -8.65 -3.07 21.62
C ALA A 291 -7.84 -3.67 22.79
N TRP A 292 -8.13 -3.22 24.00
CA TRP A 292 -7.45 -3.65 25.23
C TRP A 292 -8.19 -4.73 26.01
N ASP A 293 -9.50 -4.85 25.77
CA ASP A 293 -10.33 -5.83 26.46
C ASP A 293 -10.08 -7.24 25.93
N THR A 294 -10.36 -8.25 26.76
CA THR A 294 -10.16 -9.65 26.43
C THR A 294 -11.47 -10.39 26.27
N ARG A 295 -11.49 -11.32 25.30
CA ARG A 295 -12.67 -12.16 25.08
C ARG A 295 -12.66 -13.31 26.09
N LYS A 296 -13.63 -13.30 27.02
CA LYS A 296 -13.89 -14.41 27.94
C LYS A 296 -14.41 -15.66 27.21
N LEU A 297 -14.17 -16.84 27.79
CA LEU A 297 -14.57 -18.12 27.22
C LEU A 297 -16.02 -18.49 27.55
N GLY A 298 -16.60 -17.91 28.61
CA GLY A 298 -17.97 -18.18 29.05
C GLY A 298 -18.12 -19.50 29.80
N ILE A 299 -17.07 -19.95 30.50
CA ILE A 299 -17.03 -21.26 31.16
C ILE A 299 -16.95 -21.14 32.68
N VAL A 300 -17.48 -22.14 33.39
CA VAL A 300 -17.42 -22.19 34.85
C VAL A 300 -15.96 -22.21 35.30
N GLY A 301 -15.61 -21.29 36.20
CA GLY A 301 -14.28 -21.18 36.78
C GLY A 301 -13.32 -20.22 36.05
N GLU A 302 -13.77 -19.52 34.99
CA GLU A 302 -12.92 -18.57 34.26
C GLU A 302 -12.54 -17.30 35.04
N ASP A 303 -13.21 -17.03 36.17
CA ASP A 303 -12.92 -15.92 37.08
C ASP A 303 -12.20 -16.39 38.37
N LEU A 304 -11.72 -17.64 38.44
CA LEU A 304 -10.99 -18.15 39.60
C LEU A 304 -9.61 -17.48 39.75
N GLN A 305 -9.13 -17.37 40.99
CA GLN A 305 -7.77 -16.92 41.28
C GLN A 305 -6.75 -17.82 40.55
N GLY A 306 -5.79 -17.20 39.85
CA GLY A 306 -4.79 -17.90 39.05
C GLY A 306 -5.18 -18.08 37.57
N VAL A 307 -6.40 -17.73 37.18
CA VAL A 307 -6.79 -17.59 35.77
C VAL A 307 -6.53 -16.16 35.33
N TRP A 308 -5.68 -15.99 34.32
CA TRP A 308 -5.28 -14.68 33.80
C TRP A 308 -5.67 -14.56 32.33
N SER A 309 -6.12 -13.37 31.93
CA SER A 309 -6.19 -13.06 30.51
C SER A 309 -4.78 -12.85 29.96
N GLY A 310 -4.56 -13.20 28.70
CA GLY A 310 -3.24 -13.05 28.07
C GLY A 310 -2.79 -11.59 28.00
N VAL A 311 -3.73 -10.64 27.81
CA VAL A 311 -3.41 -9.21 27.76
C VAL A 311 -3.05 -8.71 29.16
N ASP A 312 -3.86 -9.00 30.18
CA ASP A 312 -3.60 -8.53 31.54
C ASP A 312 -2.27 -9.08 32.06
N PHE A 313 -2.00 -10.37 31.82
CA PHE A 313 -0.73 -10.99 32.19
C PHE A 313 0.47 -10.25 31.57
N LEU A 314 0.42 -9.96 30.26
CA LEU A 314 1.53 -9.29 29.56
C LEU A 314 1.68 -7.82 29.96
N VAL A 315 0.57 -7.13 30.19
CA VAL A 315 0.54 -5.74 30.68
C VAL A 315 1.15 -5.68 32.07
N ASP A 316 0.72 -6.54 32.98
CA ASP A 316 1.21 -6.58 34.36
C ASP A 316 2.68 -6.95 34.42
N LEU A 317 3.13 -7.92 33.62
CA LEU A 317 4.53 -8.25 33.48
C LEU A 317 5.36 -7.08 32.94
N THR A 318 4.83 -6.31 31.98
CA THR A 318 5.51 -5.13 31.42
C THR A 318 5.57 -3.97 32.40
N LEU A 319 4.61 -3.89 33.32
CA LEU A 319 4.53 -2.87 34.38
C LEU A 319 5.24 -3.31 35.66
N ASP A 320 6.01 -4.40 35.62
CA ASP A 320 6.71 -5.00 36.78
C ASP A 320 5.77 -5.26 37.96
N LYS A 321 4.48 -5.54 37.70
CA LYS A 321 3.55 -5.96 38.74
C LYS A 321 3.82 -7.41 39.14
N PRO A 322 3.55 -7.79 40.40
CA PRO A 322 3.74 -9.17 40.84
C PRO A 322 2.83 -10.11 40.06
N VAL A 323 3.42 -11.07 39.35
CA VAL A 323 2.68 -12.14 38.68
C VAL A 323 3.19 -13.48 39.21
N GLU A 324 2.30 -14.32 39.72
CA GLU A 324 2.65 -15.65 40.22
C GLU A 324 2.99 -16.58 39.05
N MET A 325 4.27 -16.62 38.67
CA MET A 325 4.78 -17.52 37.66
C MET A 325 5.16 -18.86 38.29
N GLY A 326 4.80 -19.97 37.62
CA GLY A 326 5.28 -21.30 37.98
C GLY A 326 6.80 -21.41 37.83
N LYS A 327 7.42 -22.40 38.49
CA LYS A 327 8.82 -22.76 38.25
C LYS A 327 8.89 -23.63 36.99
N ASN A 328 9.57 -23.13 35.96
CA ASN A 328 9.98 -23.93 34.80
C ASN A 328 11.18 -24.82 35.16
#